data_AF-A0A7J3TWX1-F1
#
_entry.id   AF-A0A7J3TWX1-F1
#
_cell.length_a   1.000
_cell.length_b   1.000
_cell.length_c   1.000
_cell.angle_alpha   90.00
_cell.angle_beta   90.00
_cell.angle_gamma   90.00
#
_symmetry.space_group_name_H-M   'P 1'
#
loop_
_entity.id
_entity.type
_entity.pdbx_description
1 polymer ?
#
loop_
_entity_poly.entity_id
_entity_poly.type
_entity_poly.pdbx_seq_one_letter_code
_entity_poly.pdbx_strand_id
1 'polypeptide(L)'
;MFLVKLFSIFIVLLTALSSMPYHPVGGAWQFDLSPGLQGYAMSYGENYVEPSLKLEKVGDVYVPLQNGIVYPSFEFQKSRQYVDLGGEWRAHFDPYASHDLTLMRRTEDVLRKLTKDGFHLLVYDDSNWEVMQIPSPFNLIGSRCEHYQGVVWYRRFFRVPQSSKGKFVKLVFQGVNYFTDVWVNEFYVGYHEGGFTPFVFDISSYLNYSGDNLIVVRVDNIPWGISKTIVPYAVCDWKNYGGIYREVYLEIAELTHIDRVDVVPKRLDERVDLEVRVVVSNHDTVTHRASLTLEVYGSFITAENIIAVSPVEIVDLNRQVLPTTLIGEVKVASREFCVIKTILRDLDICRWSPDNPTLYVAKVVLYVEGFFVEDFYVQFGVRDVKVNAVNLLLNGEPVFLKGLARHEEYPDTGRTVTVEKIYRDLRLIEEMGANWIRTSHYPNHPYTYILTDRLGFLVWEEIPVYWFDDEGFSIQIIRGIAHQMLLEMVFRD
;
A
#
# COMPACT_ATOMS: atom_id res chain seq x y z
N MET A 1 -0.05 33.28 19.59
CA MET A 1 -0.65 33.63 18.27
C MET A 1 -0.01 32.85 17.09
N PHE A 2 1.22 32.35 17.20
CA PHE A 2 1.87 31.51 16.18
C PHE A 2 1.43 30.03 16.19
N LEU A 3 1.11 29.44 17.36
CA LEU A 3 0.61 28.05 17.46
C LEU A 3 -0.78 27.84 16.85
N VAL A 4 -1.65 28.87 16.84
CA VAL A 4 -3.00 28.78 16.28
C VAL A 4 -2.96 28.72 14.74
N LYS A 5 -1.94 29.32 14.11
CA LYS A 5 -1.76 29.27 12.64
C LYS A 5 -1.21 27.91 12.16
N LEU A 6 -0.43 27.20 12.98
CA LEU A 6 0.04 25.84 12.66
C LEU A 6 -1.10 24.81 12.72
N PHE A 7 -2.03 24.95 13.67
CA PHE A 7 -3.23 24.10 13.73
C PHE A 7 -4.17 24.32 12.54
N SER A 8 -4.26 25.54 12.01
CA SER A 8 -5.04 25.82 10.79
C SER A 8 -4.43 25.23 9.52
N ILE A 9 -3.11 24.95 9.48
CA ILE A 9 -2.44 24.35 8.33
C ILE A 9 -2.62 22.82 8.33
N PHE A 10 -2.67 22.17 9.49
CA PHE A 10 -2.91 20.73 9.61
C PHE A 10 -4.34 20.30 9.23
N ILE A 11 -5.33 21.16 9.44
CA ILE A 11 -6.75 20.87 9.15
C ILE A 11 -7.08 21.03 7.65
N VAL A 12 -6.23 21.71 6.87
CA VAL A 12 -6.47 21.86 5.43
C VAL A 12 -6.20 20.57 4.66
N LEU A 13 -5.41 19.61 5.15
CA LEU A 13 -5.13 18.38 4.41
C LEU A 13 -6.30 17.39 4.29
N LEU A 14 -7.26 17.39 5.22
CA LEU A 14 -8.37 16.42 5.23
C LEU A 14 -9.62 16.88 4.45
N THR A 15 -9.72 18.16 4.10
CA THR A 15 -10.81 18.70 3.24
C THR A 15 -10.33 19.26 1.89
N ALA A 16 -9.02 19.35 1.65
CA ALA A 16 -8.48 19.96 0.43
C ALA A 16 -8.11 18.97 -0.69
N LEU A 17 -8.20 17.65 -0.45
CA LEU A 17 -8.04 16.65 -1.52
C LEU A 17 -9.17 16.72 -2.57
N SER A 18 -10.30 17.36 -2.27
CA SER A 18 -11.41 17.57 -3.21
C SER A 18 -11.41 18.91 -3.94
N SER A 19 -10.49 19.86 -3.66
CA SER A 19 -10.59 21.21 -4.22
C SER A 19 -9.29 22.02 -4.41
N MET A 20 -8.08 21.45 -4.25
CA MET A 20 -6.87 22.16 -4.69
C MET A 20 -6.58 21.95 -6.19
N PRO A 21 -6.25 23.02 -6.94
CA PRO A 21 -5.75 22.90 -8.30
C PRO A 21 -4.28 22.45 -8.27
N TYR A 22 -4.04 21.13 -8.20
CA TYR A 22 -2.71 20.56 -8.41
C TYR A 22 -2.34 20.66 -9.89
N HIS A 23 -1.58 21.67 -10.27
CA HIS A 23 -0.98 21.77 -11.60
C HIS A 23 0.45 21.21 -11.57
N PRO A 24 0.71 19.99 -12.08
CA PRO A 24 2.06 19.60 -12.43
C PRO A 24 2.44 20.35 -13.71
N VAL A 25 3.35 21.33 -13.61
CA VAL A 25 4.04 21.86 -14.79
C VAL A 25 5.30 21.01 -14.98
N GLY A 26 5.28 20.12 -15.98
CA GLY A 26 6.50 19.55 -16.54
C GLY A 26 7.22 18.44 -15.76
N GLY A 27 6.49 17.53 -15.09
CA GLY A 27 7.06 16.24 -14.65
C GLY A 27 8.14 16.30 -13.55
N ALA A 28 8.43 17.48 -12.99
CA ALA A 28 9.29 17.68 -11.83
C ALA A 28 8.57 18.60 -10.84
N TRP A 29 8.49 18.18 -9.57
CA TRP A 29 7.84 18.95 -8.51
C TRP A 29 8.74 20.12 -8.09
N GLN A 30 8.42 21.33 -8.57
CA GLN A 30 9.10 22.55 -8.14
C GLN A 30 8.47 23.07 -6.84
N PHE A 31 9.14 22.80 -5.72
CA PHE A 31 8.99 23.64 -4.53
C PHE A 31 9.84 24.90 -4.74
N ASP A 32 9.35 26.08 -4.34
CA ASP A 32 10.19 27.28 -4.20
C ASP A 32 11.15 27.06 -3.03
N LEU A 33 12.18 26.26 -3.29
CA LEU A 33 13.26 25.99 -2.38
C LEU A 33 14.04 27.28 -2.18
N SER A 34 14.34 27.62 -0.93
CA SER A 34 15.24 28.73 -0.63
C SER A 34 16.57 28.55 -1.40
N PRO A 35 17.30 29.62 -1.76
CA PRO A 35 18.52 29.52 -2.57
C PRO A 35 19.57 28.55 -2.00
N GLY A 36 19.60 28.37 -0.68
CA GLY A 36 20.46 27.36 -0.03
C GLY A 36 20.05 25.93 -0.38
N LEU A 37 18.76 25.62 -0.45
CA LEU A 37 18.21 24.30 -0.74
C LEU A 37 18.31 23.91 -2.23
N GLN A 38 18.41 24.88 -3.14
CA GLN A 38 18.60 24.61 -4.58
C GLN A 38 19.96 23.95 -4.88
N GLY A 39 21.01 24.33 -4.15
CA GLY A 39 22.33 23.66 -4.24
C GLY A 39 22.32 22.23 -3.71
N TYR A 40 21.51 21.95 -2.68
CA TYR A 40 21.27 20.60 -2.16
C TYR A 40 20.44 19.74 -3.14
N ALA A 41 19.45 20.32 -3.82
CA ALA A 41 18.62 19.60 -4.78
C ALA A 41 19.43 18.99 -5.94
N MET A 42 20.45 19.70 -6.43
CA MET A 42 21.31 19.22 -7.51
C MET A 42 22.23 18.05 -7.10
N SER A 43 22.69 17.97 -5.85
CA SER A 43 23.57 16.87 -5.41
C SER A 43 22.82 15.59 -5.02
N TYR A 44 21.60 15.72 -4.48
CA TYR A 44 20.75 14.61 -4.03
C TYR A 44 19.77 14.11 -5.12
N GLY A 45 19.35 14.94 -6.07
CA GLY A 45 18.37 14.54 -7.09
C GLY A 45 18.93 13.61 -8.20
N GLU A 46 20.20 13.75 -8.57
CA GLU A 46 20.78 13.00 -9.71
C GLU A 46 21.36 11.63 -9.32
N ASN A 47 21.80 11.48 -8.07
CA ASN A 47 22.56 10.30 -7.62
C ASN A 47 21.71 9.23 -6.94
N TYR A 48 20.56 9.60 -6.38
CA TYR A 48 19.73 8.71 -5.58
C TYR A 48 18.64 8.04 -6.41
N VAL A 49 18.06 6.97 -5.89
CA VAL A 49 16.86 6.39 -6.48
C VAL A 49 15.70 7.39 -6.46
N GLU A 50 14.85 7.29 -7.48
CA GLU A 50 13.61 8.05 -7.55
C GLU A 50 12.51 7.33 -6.75
N PRO A 51 11.48 8.06 -6.30
CA PRO A 51 10.24 7.44 -5.87
C PRO A 51 9.70 6.45 -6.92
N SER A 52 9.35 5.24 -6.48
CA SER A 52 8.72 4.22 -7.31
C SER A 52 7.26 4.52 -7.61
N LEU A 53 6.59 5.32 -6.76
CA LEU A 53 5.22 5.78 -6.97
C LEU A 53 5.17 7.13 -7.70
N LYS A 54 4.33 7.21 -8.73
CA LYS A 54 4.05 8.42 -9.52
C LYS A 54 2.54 8.56 -9.73
N LEU A 55 2.06 9.78 -9.95
CA LEU A 55 0.66 10.02 -10.29
C LEU A 55 0.53 10.35 -11.77
N GLU A 56 -0.36 9.64 -12.46
CA GLU A 56 -0.75 9.96 -13.83
C GLU A 56 -2.15 10.56 -13.85
N LYS A 57 -2.34 11.61 -14.65
CA LYS A 57 -3.64 12.29 -14.74
C LYS A 57 -4.42 11.76 -15.95
N VAL A 58 -5.56 11.14 -15.69
CA VAL A 58 -6.51 10.68 -16.71
C VAL A 58 -7.80 11.48 -16.56
N GLY A 59 -8.00 12.45 -17.46
CA GLY A 59 -9.09 13.43 -17.34
C GLY A 59 -8.93 14.28 -16.08
N ASP A 60 -9.88 14.19 -15.15
CA ASP A 60 -9.86 14.87 -13.85
C ASP A 60 -9.46 13.95 -12.67
N VAL A 61 -9.08 12.70 -12.95
CA VAL A 61 -8.67 11.72 -11.94
C VAL A 61 -7.15 11.54 -11.96
N TYR A 62 -6.55 11.47 -10.77
CA TYR A 62 -5.16 11.05 -10.60
C TYR A 62 -5.13 9.56 -10.27
N VAL A 63 -4.41 8.79 -11.08
CA VAL A 63 -4.19 7.36 -10.90
C VAL A 63 -2.78 7.16 -10.36
N PRO A 64 -2.61 6.44 -9.23
CA PRO A 64 -1.29 6.09 -8.73
C PRO A 64 -0.70 4.95 -9.57
N LEU A 65 0.55 5.11 -10.00
CA LEU A 65 1.35 4.06 -10.62
C LEU A 65 2.56 3.78 -9.74
N GLN A 66 2.87 2.52 -9.51
CA GLN A 66 4.06 2.10 -8.80
C GLN A 66 4.82 1.06 -9.63
N ASN A 67 6.13 1.25 -9.80
CA ASN A 67 6.96 0.35 -10.62
C ASN A 67 6.44 0.11 -12.04
N GLY A 68 5.83 1.14 -12.65
CA GLY A 68 5.35 1.10 -14.04
C GLY A 68 3.97 0.47 -14.24
N ILE A 69 3.28 0.06 -13.18
CA ILE A 69 1.89 -0.44 -13.23
C ILE A 69 0.99 0.34 -12.27
N VAL A 70 -0.34 0.24 -12.43
CA VAL A 70 -1.28 0.88 -11.51
C VAL A 70 -1.08 0.34 -10.09
N TYR A 71 -1.04 1.24 -9.10
CA TYR A 71 -1.03 0.88 -7.69
C TYR A 71 -2.43 0.39 -7.28
N PRO A 72 -2.59 -0.91 -7.02
CA PRO A 72 -3.90 -1.53 -6.98
C PRO A 72 -4.62 -1.29 -5.64
N SER A 73 -5.90 -1.65 -5.59
CA SER A 73 -6.54 -1.95 -4.30
C SER A 73 -5.98 -3.29 -3.78
N PHE A 74 -5.65 -3.37 -2.48
CA PHE A 74 -4.97 -4.53 -1.88
C PHE A 74 -5.90 -5.54 -1.20
N GLU A 75 -7.22 -5.29 -1.21
CA GLU A 75 -8.20 -6.20 -0.65
C GLU A 75 -8.24 -7.52 -1.43
N PHE A 76 -8.37 -8.63 -0.71
CA PHE A 76 -8.35 -9.96 -1.32
C PHE A 76 -9.59 -10.19 -2.18
N GLN A 77 -9.38 -10.53 -3.45
CA GLN A 77 -10.44 -10.78 -4.44
C GLN A 77 -10.63 -12.28 -4.66
N LYS A 78 -11.73 -12.85 -4.18
CA LYS A 78 -11.99 -14.30 -4.26
C LYS A 78 -12.00 -14.88 -5.68
N SER A 79 -12.26 -14.05 -6.68
CA SER A 79 -12.21 -14.39 -8.11
C SER A 79 -10.79 -14.59 -8.65
N ARG A 80 -9.77 -14.08 -7.96
CA ARG A 80 -8.37 -14.18 -8.36
C ARG A 80 -7.67 -15.37 -7.72
N GLN A 81 -6.59 -15.78 -8.37
CA GLN A 81 -5.71 -16.82 -7.86
C GLN A 81 -4.50 -16.19 -7.17
N TYR A 82 -4.19 -16.67 -5.96
CA TYR A 82 -3.06 -16.21 -5.18
C TYR A 82 -2.06 -17.35 -4.95
N VAL A 83 -0.77 -17.03 -4.96
CA VAL A 83 0.31 -17.97 -4.61
C VAL A 83 1.10 -17.38 -3.45
N ASP A 84 0.97 -17.98 -2.27
CA ASP A 84 1.73 -17.58 -1.10
C ASP A 84 3.22 -17.89 -1.29
N LEU A 85 4.07 -16.88 -1.10
CA LEU A 85 5.52 -17.00 -1.13
C LEU A 85 6.15 -16.95 0.27
N GLY A 86 5.35 -16.92 1.34
CA GLY A 86 5.77 -17.10 2.73
C GLY A 86 6.25 -18.52 3.05
N GLY A 87 6.91 -18.71 4.19
CA GLY A 87 7.55 -19.94 4.65
C GLY A 87 9.08 -19.84 4.65
N GLU A 88 9.77 -20.94 4.36
CA GLU A 88 11.23 -20.98 4.42
C GLU A 88 11.89 -20.29 3.22
N TRP A 89 12.83 -19.40 3.51
CA TRP A 89 13.73 -18.76 2.56
C TRP A 89 15.18 -18.98 2.99
N ARG A 90 16.11 -19.02 2.04
CA ARG A 90 17.54 -18.94 2.32
C ARG A 90 17.92 -17.49 2.57
N ALA A 91 18.65 -17.20 3.64
CA ALA A 91 19.02 -15.85 4.06
C ALA A 91 20.55 -15.74 4.27
N HIS A 92 21.14 -14.68 3.73
CA HIS A 92 22.55 -14.34 3.89
C HIS A 92 22.71 -12.91 4.39
N PHE A 93 23.36 -12.78 5.54
CA PHE A 93 23.67 -11.50 6.17
C PHE A 93 24.97 -10.96 5.56
N ASP A 94 24.91 -9.77 4.98
CA ASP A 94 26.05 -9.09 4.35
C ASP A 94 26.46 -7.85 5.16
N PRO A 95 27.28 -8.02 6.22
CA PRO A 95 27.67 -6.93 7.11
C PRO A 95 28.64 -5.93 6.45
N TYR A 96 29.14 -6.21 5.25
CA TYR A 96 30.10 -5.37 4.54
C TYR A 96 29.47 -4.63 3.35
N ALA A 97 28.18 -4.80 3.13
CA ALA A 97 27.46 -4.08 2.08
C ALA A 97 27.47 -2.56 2.32
N SER A 98 27.54 -1.80 1.24
CA SER A 98 27.48 -0.34 1.28
C SER A 98 26.04 0.16 1.29
N HIS A 99 25.67 0.90 2.33
CA HIS A 99 24.39 1.63 2.40
C HIS A 99 24.32 2.77 1.39
N ASP A 100 25.45 3.41 1.07
CA ASP A 100 25.49 4.43 0.02
C ASP A 100 25.07 3.84 -1.32
N LEU A 101 25.61 2.66 -1.66
CA LEU A 101 25.23 1.94 -2.88
C LEU A 101 23.75 1.54 -2.89
N THR A 102 23.17 1.21 -1.73
CA THR A 102 21.73 0.92 -1.58
C THR A 102 20.87 2.08 -2.06
N LEU A 103 21.25 3.32 -1.78
CA LEU A 103 20.41 4.47 -2.11
C LEU A 103 20.69 5.06 -3.50
N MET A 104 21.74 4.59 -4.19
CA MET A 104 22.11 5.10 -5.52
C MET A 104 21.11 4.69 -6.61
N ARG A 105 20.92 5.56 -7.60
CA ARG A 105 20.13 5.24 -8.79
C ARG A 105 20.57 3.92 -9.43
N ARG A 106 19.60 3.08 -9.80
CA ARG A 106 19.81 1.72 -10.33
C ARG A 106 20.28 1.72 -11.80
N THR A 107 21.48 2.23 -12.02
CA THR A 107 22.19 2.13 -13.31
C THR A 107 22.79 0.73 -13.49
N GLU A 108 23.16 0.36 -14.71
CA GLU A 108 23.82 -0.93 -14.99
C GLU A 108 25.08 -1.14 -14.14
N ASP A 109 25.88 -0.09 -13.91
CA ASP A 109 27.08 -0.17 -13.09
C ASP A 109 26.77 -0.37 -11.60
N VAL A 110 25.71 0.27 -11.09
CA VAL A 110 25.25 0.06 -9.71
C VAL A 110 24.73 -1.35 -9.53
N LEU A 111 23.91 -1.84 -10.47
CA LEU A 111 23.41 -3.21 -10.44
C LEU A 111 24.57 -4.21 -10.49
N ARG A 112 25.56 -4.02 -11.36
CA ARG A 112 26.77 -4.88 -11.41
C ARG A 112 27.54 -4.91 -10.10
N LYS A 113 27.63 -3.77 -9.40
CA LYS A 113 28.28 -3.69 -8.08
C LYS A 113 27.48 -4.39 -7.00
N LEU A 114 26.15 -4.19 -6.99
CA LEU A 114 25.25 -4.86 -6.05
C LEU A 114 25.27 -6.37 -6.23
N THR A 115 25.41 -6.85 -7.47
CA THR A 115 25.33 -8.27 -7.80
C THR A 115 26.67 -8.97 -8.00
N LYS A 116 27.78 -8.33 -7.62
CA LYS A 116 29.16 -8.82 -7.83
C LYS A 116 29.39 -10.25 -7.30
N ASP A 117 28.69 -10.63 -6.23
CA ASP A 117 28.84 -11.93 -5.56
C ASP A 117 27.97 -13.03 -6.18
N GLY A 118 27.15 -12.70 -7.19
CA GLY A 118 26.35 -13.66 -7.95
C GLY A 118 25.10 -14.18 -7.23
N PHE A 119 24.70 -13.58 -6.11
CA PHE A 119 23.56 -14.04 -5.29
C PHE A 119 22.19 -14.05 -6.00
N HIS A 120 22.06 -13.37 -7.14
CA HIS A 120 20.86 -13.34 -7.96
C HIS A 120 20.79 -14.49 -8.99
N LEU A 121 21.89 -15.22 -9.20
CA LEU A 121 22.02 -16.25 -10.24
C LEU A 121 21.37 -17.57 -9.83
N LEU A 122 20.75 -18.26 -10.78
CA LEU A 122 20.15 -19.58 -10.58
C LEU A 122 21.20 -20.62 -10.19
N VAL A 123 22.40 -20.50 -10.75
CA VAL A 123 23.52 -21.44 -10.54
C VAL A 123 24.24 -21.27 -9.20
N TYR A 124 23.96 -20.19 -8.46
CA TYR A 124 24.60 -19.94 -7.17
C TYR A 124 24.12 -20.96 -6.12
N ASP A 125 25.07 -21.57 -5.41
CA ASP A 125 24.81 -22.54 -4.34
C ASP A 125 24.57 -21.81 -3.01
N ASP A 126 23.30 -21.76 -2.59
CA ASP A 126 22.85 -21.15 -1.34
C ASP A 126 22.68 -22.18 -0.20
N SER A 127 23.19 -23.41 -0.34
CA SER A 127 23.05 -24.46 0.68
C SER A 127 23.67 -24.10 2.04
N ASN A 128 24.68 -23.22 2.04
CA ASN A 128 25.32 -22.70 3.25
C ASN A 128 24.62 -21.47 3.84
N TRP A 129 23.57 -20.94 3.20
CA TRP A 129 22.78 -19.84 3.74
C TRP A 129 21.83 -20.33 4.83
N GLU A 130 21.52 -19.44 5.76
CA GLU A 130 20.61 -19.76 6.86
C GLU A 130 19.18 -19.93 6.35
N VAL A 131 18.38 -20.74 7.03
CA VAL A 131 16.94 -20.81 6.76
C VAL A 131 16.23 -19.81 7.65
N MET A 132 15.38 -18.98 7.04
CA MET A 132 14.56 -18.03 7.76
C MET A 132 13.09 -18.18 7.36
N GLN A 133 12.20 -18.10 8.35
CA GLN A 133 10.76 -18.06 8.12
C GLN A 133 10.35 -16.64 7.72
N ILE A 134 9.62 -16.52 6.62
CA ILE A 134 9.07 -15.27 6.10
C ILE A 134 7.53 -15.38 6.09
N PRO A 135 6.77 -14.37 6.55
CA PRO A 135 7.24 -13.10 7.07
C PRO A 135 7.90 -13.21 8.45
N SER A 136 9.00 -12.48 8.65
CA SER A 136 9.62 -12.26 9.96
C SER A 136 10.71 -11.20 9.87
N PRO A 137 10.87 -10.32 10.89
CA PRO A 137 12.08 -9.54 11.02
C PRO A 137 13.30 -10.42 11.27
N PHE A 138 14.45 -10.10 10.67
CA PHE A 138 15.68 -10.86 10.94
C PHE A 138 16.33 -10.53 12.28
N ASN A 139 16.00 -9.38 12.84
CA ASN A 139 16.55 -8.85 14.09
C ASN A 139 15.50 -8.86 15.22
N LEU A 140 14.78 -9.98 15.39
CA LEU A 140 13.89 -10.20 16.53
C LEU A 140 14.58 -9.95 17.88
N ILE A 141 13.83 -9.45 18.86
CA ILE A 141 14.33 -9.25 20.23
C ILE A 141 14.68 -10.62 20.82
N GLY A 142 15.86 -10.75 21.44
CA GLY A 142 16.38 -12.00 21.96
C GLY A 142 17.00 -12.94 20.91
N SER A 143 16.98 -12.58 19.62
CA SER A 143 17.63 -13.39 18.57
C SER A 143 19.13 -13.11 18.49
N ARG A 144 19.89 -14.01 17.85
CA ARG A 144 21.33 -13.80 17.59
C ARG A 144 21.61 -12.53 16.77
N CYS A 145 20.63 -12.06 16.01
CA CYS A 145 20.71 -10.90 15.12
C CYS A 145 19.98 -9.68 15.70
N GLU A 146 19.64 -9.67 17.00
CA GLU A 146 18.84 -8.61 17.63
C GLU A 146 19.32 -7.18 17.30
N HIS A 147 20.64 -6.99 17.24
CA HIS A 147 21.28 -5.69 17.01
C HIS A 147 21.75 -5.50 15.56
N TYR A 148 21.54 -6.49 14.69
CA TYR A 148 21.92 -6.37 13.29
C TYR A 148 21.02 -5.36 12.58
N GLN A 149 21.65 -4.40 11.92
CA GLN A 149 21.05 -3.45 11.01
C GLN A 149 21.96 -3.36 9.78
N GLY A 150 21.43 -3.69 8.61
CA GLY A 150 22.14 -3.67 7.35
C GLY A 150 21.54 -4.65 6.35
N VAL A 151 22.38 -5.17 5.47
CA VAL A 151 21.92 -5.89 4.28
C VAL A 151 21.69 -7.38 4.57
N VAL A 152 20.55 -7.89 4.13
CA VAL A 152 20.25 -9.33 4.08
C VAL A 152 19.74 -9.66 2.68
N TRP A 153 20.31 -10.70 2.09
CA TRP A 153 19.83 -11.29 0.86
C TRP A 153 18.95 -12.51 1.17
N TYR A 154 17.85 -12.63 0.46
CA TYR A 154 16.91 -13.73 0.55
C TYR A 154 16.80 -14.43 -0.79
N ARG A 155 16.78 -15.76 -0.79
CA ARG A 155 16.56 -16.59 -1.98
C ARG A 155 15.47 -17.62 -1.71
N ARG A 156 14.57 -17.77 -2.68
CA ARG A 156 13.54 -18.82 -2.65
C ARG A 156 13.20 -19.32 -4.03
N PHE A 157 13.15 -20.64 -4.16
CA PHE A 157 12.54 -21.28 -5.31
C PHE A 157 11.03 -21.45 -5.11
N PHE A 158 10.26 -21.24 -6.16
CA PHE A 158 8.81 -21.38 -6.15
C PHE A 158 8.30 -21.85 -7.52
N ARG A 159 7.05 -22.31 -7.55
CA ARG A 159 6.35 -22.66 -8.79
C ARG A 159 5.10 -21.81 -8.92
N VAL A 160 4.76 -21.53 -10.17
CA VAL A 160 3.48 -20.91 -10.51
C VAL A 160 2.54 -21.95 -11.13
N PRO A 161 1.22 -21.88 -10.89
CA PRO A 161 0.25 -22.73 -11.55
C PRO A 161 0.35 -22.61 -13.08
N GLN A 162 0.25 -23.72 -13.81
CA GLN A 162 0.27 -23.68 -15.29
C GLN A 162 -0.86 -22.78 -15.87
N SER A 163 -1.96 -22.64 -15.13
CA SER A 163 -3.09 -21.75 -15.45
C SER A 163 -2.75 -20.27 -15.44
N SER A 164 -1.60 -19.87 -14.87
CA SER A 164 -1.11 -18.48 -14.90
C SER A 164 -0.45 -18.09 -16.23
N LYS A 165 -0.14 -19.05 -17.11
CA LYS A 165 0.47 -18.75 -18.40
C LYS A 165 -0.48 -17.92 -19.27
N GLY A 166 -0.02 -16.76 -19.74
CA GLY A 166 -0.82 -15.83 -20.53
C GLY A 166 -1.73 -14.93 -19.69
N LYS A 167 -1.58 -14.94 -18.36
CA LYS A 167 -2.24 -14.05 -17.42
C LYS A 167 -1.28 -12.96 -16.95
N PHE A 168 -1.82 -11.94 -16.29
CA PHE A 168 -1.03 -10.94 -15.59
C PHE A 168 -0.68 -11.46 -14.20
N VAL A 169 0.62 -11.48 -13.85
CA VAL A 169 1.13 -11.98 -12.58
C VAL A 169 1.84 -10.86 -11.84
N LYS A 170 1.19 -10.40 -10.78
CA LYS A 170 1.66 -9.34 -9.89
C LYS A 170 2.37 -9.95 -8.69
N LEU A 171 3.61 -9.53 -8.43
CA LEU A 171 4.31 -9.82 -7.19
C LEU A 171 3.98 -8.72 -6.17
N VAL A 172 3.47 -9.11 -5.00
CA VAL A 172 3.03 -8.19 -3.94
C VAL A 172 3.86 -8.41 -2.69
N PHE A 173 4.38 -7.33 -2.13
CA PHE A 173 4.92 -7.28 -0.77
C PHE A 173 4.03 -6.39 0.07
N GLN A 174 3.52 -6.89 1.20
CA GLN A 174 2.70 -6.12 2.14
C GLN A 174 3.52 -5.19 3.05
N GLY A 175 4.84 -5.42 3.13
CA GLY A 175 5.77 -4.61 3.91
C GLY A 175 7.14 -5.25 4.07
N VAL A 176 8.18 -4.50 3.71
CA VAL A 176 9.59 -4.89 3.86
C VAL A 176 10.34 -3.68 4.38
N ASN A 177 11.08 -3.82 5.49
CA ASN A 177 11.84 -2.70 6.04
C ASN A 177 13.35 -2.87 5.76
N TYR A 178 14.06 -1.97 5.09
CA TYR A 178 13.63 -0.65 4.58
C TYR A 178 13.73 -0.52 3.06
N PHE A 179 14.94 -0.70 2.52
CA PHE A 179 15.18 -0.63 1.08
C PHE A 179 15.16 -2.03 0.49
N THR A 180 14.40 -2.24 -0.57
CA THR A 180 14.22 -3.56 -1.19
C THR A 180 14.62 -3.54 -2.65
N ASP A 181 15.45 -4.48 -3.08
CA ASP A 181 15.74 -4.80 -4.48
C ASP A 181 15.24 -6.22 -4.80
N VAL A 182 14.66 -6.42 -5.99
CA VAL A 182 14.04 -7.70 -6.37
C VAL A 182 14.57 -8.20 -7.72
N TRP A 183 14.89 -9.49 -7.76
CA TRP A 183 15.17 -10.24 -8.98
C TRP A 183 14.26 -11.46 -9.09
N VAL A 184 13.86 -11.79 -10.32
CA VAL A 184 13.14 -13.03 -10.65
C VAL A 184 13.86 -13.69 -11.82
N ASN A 185 14.27 -14.95 -11.64
CA ASN A 185 15.03 -15.73 -12.63
C ASN A 185 16.21 -14.94 -13.21
N GLU A 186 17.05 -14.39 -12.32
CA GLU A 186 18.26 -13.58 -12.62
C GLU A 186 17.99 -12.17 -13.15
N PHE A 187 16.77 -11.86 -13.59
CA PHE A 187 16.42 -10.54 -14.10
C PHE A 187 16.06 -9.59 -12.96
N TYR A 188 16.61 -8.39 -13.00
CA TYR A 188 16.25 -7.32 -12.09
C TYR A 188 14.84 -6.81 -12.41
N VAL A 189 13.95 -6.86 -11.42
CA VAL A 189 12.54 -6.47 -11.55
C VAL A 189 12.33 -5.01 -11.13
N GLY A 190 12.97 -4.58 -10.03
CA GLY A 190 12.82 -3.23 -9.51
C GLY A 190 13.17 -3.11 -8.04
N TYR A 191 12.79 -1.97 -7.45
CA TYR A 191 13.07 -1.64 -6.06
C TYR A 191 11.89 -0.94 -5.38
N HIS A 192 11.92 -0.90 -4.05
CA HIS A 192 11.07 -0.03 -3.25
C HIS A 192 11.87 0.53 -2.07
N GLU A 193 11.62 1.80 -1.76
CA GLU A 193 12.16 2.46 -0.58
C GLU A 193 11.00 2.83 0.34
N GLY A 194 10.90 2.15 1.47
CA GLY A 194 9.88 2.41 2.47
C GLY A 194 9.51 1.17 3.26
N GLY A 195 9.34 1.34 4.58
CA GLY A 195 9.20 0.20 5.47
C GLY A 195 7.79 -0.39 5.60
N PHE A 196 6.74 0.41 5.41
CA PHE A 196 5.45 0.16 6.08
C PHE A 196 4.23 0.10 5.17
N THR A 197 4.42 0.37 3.90
CA THR A 197 3.38 0.38 2.86
C THR A 197 3.59 -0.77 1.89
N PRO A 198 2.51 -1.33 1.32
CA PRO A 198 2.64 -2.37 0.31
C PRO A 198 3.26 -1.83 -0.98
N PHE A 199 3.93 -2.70 -1.73
CA PHE A 199 4.42 -2.40 -3.07
C PHE A 199 4.34 -3.59 -4.02
N VAL A 200 4.28 -3.29 -5.32
CA VAL A 200 3.96 -4.27 -6.35
C VAL A 200 4.89 -4.21 -7.57
N PHE A 201 5.01 -5.34 -8.27
CA PHE A 201 5.72 -5.46 -9.55
C PHE A 201 4.94 -6.36 -10.52
N ASP A 202 4.99 -6.05 -11.81
CA ASP A 202 4.64 -7.02 -12.86
C ASP A 202 5.81 -7.98 -13.07
N ILE A 203 5.61 -9.27 -12.79
CA ILE A 203 6.63 -10.30 -13.02
C ILE A 203 6.28 -11.25 -14.17
N SER A 204 5.21 -10.99 -14.91
CA SER A 204 4.62 -11.92 -15.88
C SER A 204 5.62 -12.42 -16.93
N SER A 205 6.50 -11.54 -17.41
CA SER A 205 7.50 -11.83 -18.44
C SER A 205 8.76 -12.51 -17.92
N TYR A 206 8.98 -12.52 -16.61
CA TYR A 206 10.19 -13.09 -15.98
C TYR A 206 10.00 -14.55 -15.56
N LEU A 207 8.75 -15.05 -15.56
CA LEU A 207 8.41 -16.37 -15.04
C LEU A 207 8.66 -17.52 -16.05
N ASN A 208 9.24 -18.60 -15.53
CA ASN A 208 9.21 -19.93 -16.13
C ASN A 208 7.92 -20.65 -15.73
N TYR A 209 6.94 -20.66 -16.62
CA TYR A 209 5.62 -21.27 -16.37
C TYR A 209 5.62 -22.80 -16.39
N SER A 210 6.69 -23.45 -16.84
CA SER A 210 6.78 -24.92 -16.93
C SER A 210 7.64 -25.56 -15.84
N GLY A 211 8.18 -24.77 -14.90
CA GLY A 211 9.11 -25.29 -13.91
C GLY A 211 9.32 -24.36 -12.72
N ASP A 212 10.47 -24.54 -12.07
CA ASP A 212 10.88 -23.74 -10.93
C ASP A 212 11.29 -22.33 -11.36
N ASN A 213 10.98 -21.39 -10.47
CA ASN A 213 11.33 -19.99 -10.54
C ASN A 213 12.15 -19.64 -9.31
N LEU A 214 13.13 -18.75 -9.44
CA LEU A 214 13.89 -18.19 -8.33
C LEU A 214 13.47 -16.74 -8.13
N ILE A 215 13.08 -16.40 -6.89
CA ILE A 215 13.00 -15.02 -6.43
C ILE A 215 14.20 -14.73 -5.52
N VAL A 216 14.85 -13.59 -5.75
CA VAL A 216 15.92 -13.06 -4.90
C VAL A 216 15.54 -11.67 -4.45
N VAL A 217 15.63 -11.42 -3.15
CA VAL A 217 15.30 -10.13 -2.54
C VAL A 217 16.48 -9.67 -1.71
N ARG A 218 16.97 -8.45 -1.95
CA ARG A 218 17.97 -7.81 -1.09
C ARG A 218 17.26 -6.75 -0.27
N VAL A 219 17.41 -6.82 1.05
CA VAL A 219 16.81 -5.86 1.99
C VAL A 219 17.91 -5.17 2.78
N ASP A 220 17.87 -3.84 2.87
CA ASP A 220 18.75 -3.04 3.71
C ASP A 220 17.93 -2.22 4.71
N ASN A 221 18.00 -2.55 6.00
CA ASN A 221 17.46 -1.69 7.07
C ASN A 221 18.56 -0.76 7.58
N ILE A 222 18.86 0.26 6.77
CA ILE A 222 19.93 1.22 7.02
C ILE A 222 19.83 1.74 8.47
N PRO A 223 20.92 1.67 9.27
CA PRO A 223 20.89 2.12 10.65
C PRO A 223 20.48 3.58 10.79
N TRP A 224 19.55 3.87 11.70
CA TRP A 224 19.18 5.26 11.96
C TRP A 224 20.34 6.06 12.56
N GLY A 225 20.35 7.36 12.30
CA GLY A 225 21.36 8.30 12.77
C GLY A 225 22.62 8.37 11.90
N ILE A 226 22.81 7.46 10.94
CA ILE A 226 24.00 7.48 10.06
C ILE A 226 23.78 8.28 8.78
N SER A 227 22.52 8.45 8.35
CA SER A 227 22.17 9.24 7.17
C SER A 227 20.81 9.91 7.35
N LYS A 228 20.72 11.20 6.99
CA LYS A 228 19.46 11.97 6.94
C LYS A 228 18.63 11.70 5.68
N THR A 229 19.13 10.86 4.77
CA THR A 229 18.47 10.62 3.49
C THR A 229 17.31 9.65 3.60
N ILE A 230 17.21 8.80 4.61
CA ILE A 230 16.15 7.79 4.75
C ILE A 230 14.95 8.29 5.58
N VAL A 231 13.83 7.55 5.58
CA VAL A 231 12.65 7.85 6.41
C VAL A 231 12.20 6.61 7.17
N PRO A 232 12.21 6.59 8.52
CA PRO A 232 12.75 7.63 9.40
C PRO A 232 14.29 7.65 9.37
N TYR A 233 14.91 8.79 9.65
CA TYR A 233 16.36 8.89 9.76
C TYR A 233 16.89 8.99 11.19
N ALA A 234 16.14 9.61 12.10
CA ALA A 234 16.57 9.81 13.47
C ALA A 234 16.39 8.53 14.28
N VAL A 235 17.13 8.39 15.37
CA VAL A 235 16.88 7.31 16.34
C VAL A 235 15.47 7.52 16.89
N CYS A 236 14.60 6.55 16.64
CA CYS A 236 13.21 6.57 17.08
C CYS A 236 13.03 5.78 18.39
N ASP A 237 11.87 5.94 19.02
CA ASP A 237 11.45 5.25 20.25
C ASP A 237 10.82 3.87 20.02
N TRP A 238 10.96 3.31 18.82
CA TRP A 238 10.65 1.92 18.49
C TRP A 238 11.83 1.24 17.80
N LYS A 239 11.81 -0.08 17.70
CA LYS A 239 12.91 -0.84 17.09
C LYS A 239 12.93 -0.74 15.55
N ASN A 240 14.11 -0.47 14.98
CA ASN A 240 14.37 -0.56 13.54
C ASN A 240 14.48 -2.02 13.07
N TYR A 241 13.37 -2.73 13.04
CA TYR A 241 13.34 -4.09 12.52
C TYR A 241 13.68 -4.13 11.04
N GLY A 242 14.39 -5.14 10.56
CA GLY A 242 14.69 -5.31 9.15
C GLY A 242 14.10 -6.60 8.58
N GLY A 243 13.90 -6.63 7.27
CA GLY A 243 13.51 -7.83 6.53
C GLY A 243 12.10 -7.79 5.95
N ILE A 244 11.69 -8.92 5.37
CA ILE A 244 10.36 -9.14 4.82
C ILE A 244 9.45 -9.54 6.00
N TYR A 245 8.86 -8.56 6.66
CA TYR A 245 8.14 -8.78 7.93
C TYR A 245 6.61 -8.83 7.77
N ARG A 246 6.10 -8.54 6.56
CA ARG A 246 4.73 -8.84 6.13
C ARG A 246 4.73 -9.73 4.90
N GLU A 247 3.55 -10.22 4.56
CA GLU A 247 3.28 -11.22 3.55
C GLU A 247 3.87 -10.85 2.19
N VAL A 248 4.35 -11.88 1.49
CA VAL A 248 4.79 -11.80 0.10
C VAL A 248 4.07 -12.88 -0.69
N TYR A 249 3.43 -12.50 -1.78
CA TYR A 249 2.61 -13.41 -2.58
C TYR A 249 2.52 -12.97 -4.03
N LEU A 250 2.04 -13.87 -4.88
CA LEU A 250 1.63 -13.55 -6.25
C LEU A 250 0.12 -13.39 -6.31
N GLU A 251 -0.35 -12.37 -7.01
CA GLU A 251 -1.73 -12.19 -7.43
C GLU A 251 -1.81 -12.39 -8.95
N ILE A 252 -2.68 -13.31 -9.40
CA ILE A 252 -2.83 -13.67 -10.81
C ILE A 252 -4.21 -13.20 -11.30
N ALA A 253 -4.21 -12.33 -12.30
CA ALA A 253 -5.39 -11.72 -12.91
C ALA A 253 -5.41 -11.94 -14.44
N GLU A 254 -6.57 -11.80 -15.07
CA GLU A 254 -6.65 -11.79 -16.54
C GLU A 254 -5.89 -10.58 -17.13
N LEU A 255 -5.46 -10.66 -18.41
CA LEU A 255 -4.67 -9.58 -19.01
C LEU A 255 -5.39 -8.23 -19.01
N THR A 256 -6.70 -8.24 -19.23
CA THR A 256 -7.56 -7.07 -18.99
C THR A 256 -8.30 -7.27 -17.68
N HIS A 257 -8.05 -6.41 -16.69
CA HIS A 257 -8.58 -6.56 -15.33
C HIS A 257 -8.74 -5.20 -14.65
N ILE A 258 -9.51 -5.18 -13.55
CA ILE A 258 -9.70 -4.05 -12.65
C ILE A 258 -8.50 -3.96 -11.70
N ASP A 259 -7.71 -2.90 -11.75
CA ASP A 259 -6.65 -2.72 -10.76
C ASP A 259 -7.14 -2.10 -9.46
N ARG A 260 -8.12 -1.19 -9.56
CA ARG A 260 -8.51 -0.33 -8.45
C ARG A 260 -9.97 0.11 -8.55
N VAL A 261 -10.63 0.16 -7.40
CA VAL A 261 -11.95 0.78 -7.24
C VAL A 261 -11.90 1.76 -6.07
N ASP A 262 -12.25 3.02 -6.31
CA ASP A 262 -12.40 4.07 -5.29
C ASP A 262 -13.87 4.46 -5.13
N VAL A 263 -14.35 4.54 -3.89
CA VAL A 263 -15.71 5.00 -3.57
C VAL A 263 -15.62 6.27 -2.73
N VAL A 264 -16.01 7.41 -3.29
CA VAL A 264 -15.84 8.73 -2.68
C VAL A 264 -17.20 9.38 -2.44
N PRO A 265 -17.58 9.71 -1.19
CA PRO A 265 -18.82 10.45 -0.93
C PRO A 265 -18.74 11.87 -1.51
N LYS A 266 -19.80 12.32 -2.19
CA LYS A 266 -19.91 13.67 -2.77
C LYS A 266 -20.97 14.52 -2.09
N ARG A 267 -22.07 13.91 -1.69
CA ARG A 267 -23.17 14.56 -0.96
C ARG A 267 -23.58 13.66 0.18
N LEU A 268 -23.70 14.24 1.37
CA LEU A 268 -24.04 13.57 2.62
C LEU A 268 -25.13 14.37 3.34
N ASP A 269 -26.34 14.38 2.78
CA ASP A 269 -27.51 14.98 3.41
C ASP A 269 -28.46 13.88 3.91
N GLU A 270 -29.77 13.97 3.62
CA GLU A 270 -30.74 12.89 3.85
C GLU A 270 -30.50 11.71 2.89
N ARG A 271 -29.92 11.99 1.71
CA ARG A 271 -29.49 11.00 0.73
C ARG A 271 -27.99 11.12 0.48
N VAL A 272 -27.42 10.08 -0.10
CA VAL A 272 -25.99 9.99 -0.38
C VAL A 272 -25.74 9.96 -1.87
N ASP A 273 -24.81 10.80 -2.33
CA ASP A 273 -24.22 10.65 -3.65
C ASP A 273 -22.81 10.09 -3.52
N LEU A 274 -22.49 9.07 -4.31
CA LEU A 274 -21.18 8.44 -4.36
C LEU A 274 -20.57 8.63 -5.75
N GLU A 275 -19.33 9.07 -5.80
CA GLU A 275 -18.50 8.94 -6.99
C GLU A 275 -17.75 7.61 -6.91
N VAL A 276 -17.93 6.76 -7.91
CA VAL A 276 -17.18 5.51 -8.04
C VAL A 276 -16.21 5.64 -9.20
N ARG A 277 -14.93 5.37 -8.94
CA ARG A 277 -13.87 5.39 -9.95
C ARG A 277 -13.33 3.97 -10.07
N VAL A 278 -13.26 3.46 -11.29
CA VAL A 278 -12.71 2.14 -11.58
C VAL A 278 -11.56 2.30 -12.57
N VAL A 279 -10.39 1.77 -12.21
CA VAL A 279 -9.23 1.71 -13.10
C VAL A 279 -9.16 0.32 -13.72
N VAL A 280 -9.20 0.25 -15.04
CA VAL A 280 -9.09 -1.01 -15.81
C VAL A 280 -7.82 -0.95 -16.63
N SER A 281 -6.95 -1.94 -16.46
CA SER A 281 -5.70 -2.08 -17.21
C SER A 281 -5.83 -3.19 -18.25
N ASN A 282 -5.16 -3.02 -19.40
CA ASN A 282 -5.05 -4.02 -20.44
C ASN A 282 -3.57 -4.30 -20.75
N HIS A 283 -3.08 -5.43 -20.24
CA HIS A 283 -1.73 -5.92 -20.49
C HIS A 283 -1.62 -6.84 -21.71
N ASP A 284 -2.64 -6.88 -22.58
CA ASP A 284 -2.58 -7.57 -23.85
C ASP A 284 -1.89 -6.69 -24.93
N THR A 285 -1.63 -7.29 -26.10
CA THR A 285 -1.08 -6.67 -27.31
C THR A 285 -2.15 -6.12 -28.25
N VAL A 286 -3.43 -6.29 -27.90
CA VAL A 286 -4.58 -5.80 -28.67
C VAL A 286 -5.49 -4.96 -27.79
N THR A 287 -6.15 -3.99 -28.42
CA THR A 287 -7.19 -3.18 -27.77
C THR A 287 -8.44 -4.01 -27.52
N HIS A 288 -8.98 -3.93 -26.31
CA HIS A 288 -10.19 -4.65 -25.90
C HIS A 288 -11.35 -3.68 -25.62
N ARG A 289 -12.57 -4.08 -25.94
CA ARG A 289 -13.79 -3.45 -25.43
C ARG A 289 -14.12 -4.04 -24.08
N ALA A 290 -14.30 -3.17 -23.09
CA ALA A 290 -14.72 -3.54 -21.76
C ALA A 290 -16.05 -2.86 -21.41
N SER A 291 -16.91 -3.56 -20.70
CA SER A 291 -18.09 -2.99 -20.04
C SER A 291 -18.08 -3.35 -18.56
N LEU A 292 -18.57 -2.43 -17.74
CA LEU A 292 -18.57 -2.58 -16.29
C LEU A 292 -19.96 -2.39 -15.73
N THR A 293 -20.38 -3.33 -14.87
CA THR A 293 -21.56 -3.15 -14.04
C THR A 293 -21.17 -2.97 -12.59
N LEU A 294 -22.02 -2.29 -11.83
CA LEU A 294 -21.85 -2.04 -10.41
C LEU A 294 -23.12 -2.45 -9.65
N GLU A 295 -22.91 -3.09 -8.52
CA GLU A 295 -23.90 -3.41 -7.51
C GLU A 295 -23.40 -2.90 -6.15
N VAL A 296 -24.31 -2.44 -5.29
CA VAL A 296 -23.97 -2.04 -3.92
C VAL A 296 -24.88 -2.77 -2.95
N TYR A 297 -24.27 -3.41 -1.96
CA TYR A 297 -24.96 -4.16 -0.90
C TYR A 297 -24.60 -3.59 0.47
N GLY A 298 -25.48 -3.73 1.45
CA GLY A 298 -25.10 -3.60 2.85
C GLY A 298 -24.21 -4.76 3.29
N SER A 299 -23.56 -4.62 4.45
CA SER A 299 -22.79 -5.69 5.07
C SER A 299 -23.55 -6.46 6.15
N PHE A 300 -23.28 -7.76 6.29
CA PHE A 300 -23.69 -8.59 7.43
C PHE A 300 -22.44 -9.19 8.11
N ILE A 301 -22.05 -8.61 9.23
CA ILE A 301 -20.84 -8.98 9.98
C ILE A 301 -21.23 -9.79 11.22
N THR A 302 -20.59 -10.93 11.42
CA THR A 302 -20.76 -11.85 12.54
C THR A 302 -19.41 -12.17 13.19
N ALA A 303 -19.42 -12.88 14.32
CA ALA A 303 -18.19 -13.32 14.96
C ALA A 303 -17.33 -14.24 14.05
N GLU A 304 -17.97 -14.96 13.13
CA GLU A 304 -17.33 -15.92 12.22
C GLU A 304 -16.65 -15.25 11.01
N ASN A 305 -17.17 -14.13 10.52
CA ASN A 305 -16.64 -13.45 9.32
C ASN A 305 -15.96 -12.10 9.61
N ILE A 306 -15.90 -11.64 10.87
CA ILE A 306 -15.32 -10.33 11.19
C ILE A 306 -13.84 -10.21 10.79
N ILE A 307 -13.09 -11.32 10.79
CA ILE A 307 -11.69 -11.36 10.32
C ILE A 307 -11.54 -11.74 8.85
N ALA A 308 -12.64 -11.88 8.10
CA ALA A 308 -12.60 -12.24 6.69
C ALA A 308 -11.78 -11.22 5.88
N VAL A 309 -10.82 -11.72 5.11
CA VAL A 309 -9.90 -10.89 4.33
C VAL A 309 -10.52 -10.39 3.02
N SER A 310 -11.58 -11.05 2.54
CA SER A 310 -12.29 -10.65 1.32
C SER A 310 -13.59 -9.92 1.64
N PRO A 311 -13.85 -8.75 1.04
CA PRO A 311 -15.11 -8.03 1.24
C PRO A 311 -16.37 -8.81 0.81
N VAL A 312 -16.24 -9.79 -0.10
CA VAL A 312 -17.38 -10.63 -0.52
C VAL A 312 -18.00 -11.42 0.63
N GLU A 313 -17.21 -11.74 1.66
CA GLU A 313 -17.63 -12.57 2.79
C GLU A 313 -18.53 -11.84 3.80
N ILE A 314 -18.59 -10.51 3.71
CA ILE A 314 -19.47 -9.68 4.54
C ILE A 314 -20.69 -9.16 3.77
N VAL A 315 -20.90 -9.55 2.51
CA VAL A 315 -22.02 -9.07 1.70
C VAL A 315 -23.36 -9.56 2.25
N ASP A 316 -24.30 -8.65 2.49
CA ASP A 316 -25.70 -8.98 2.76
C ASP A 316 -26.52 -8.96 1.46
N LEU A 317 -26.75 -10.15 0.89
CA LEU A 317 -27.54 -10.32 -0.34
C LEU A 317 -29.00 -9.88 -0.18
N ASN A 318 -29.53 -9.77 1.04
CA ASN A 318 -30.90 -9.30 1.29
C ASN A 318 -31.00 -7.78 1.36
N ARG A 319 -29.87 -7.08 1.45
CA ARG A 319 -29.80 -5.62 1.59
C ARG A 319 -29.10 -4.98 0.38
N GLN A 320 -29.66 -5.17 -0.81
CA GLN A 320 -29.19 -4.51 -2.02
C GLN A 320 -29.63 -3.04 -2.03
N VAL A 321 -28.67 -2.13 -2.18
CA VAL A 321 -28.84 -0.66 -2.18
C VAL A 321 -28.84 -0.13 -3.61
N LEU A 322 -27.95 -0.68 -4.45
CA LEU A 322 -27.91 -0.40 -5.88
C LEU A 322 -28.05 -1.72 -6.64
N PRO A 323 -29.09 -1.88 -7.49
CA PRO A 323 -29.19 -3.03 -8.38
C PRO A 323 -28.11 -2.97 -9.46
N THR A 324 -27.93 -4.07 -10.19
CA THR A 324 -26.98 -4.13 -11.30
C THR A 324 -27.16 -2.96 -12.27
N THR A 325 -26.16 -2.08 -12.30
CA THR A 325 -26.19 -0.85 -13.09
C THR A 325 -24.98 -0.82 -14.02
N LEU A 326 -25.19 -0.62 -15.33
CA LEU A 326 -24.10 -0.38 -16.27
C LEU A 326 -23.46 0.99 -15.97
N ILE A 327 -22.17 1.00 -15.62
CA ILE A 327 -21.46 2.23 -15.23
C ILE A 327 -20.50 2.74 -16.30
N GLY A 328 -20.18 1.93 -17.31
CA GLY A 328 -19.36 2.37 -18.42
C GLY A 328 -19.11 1.28 -19.46
N GLU A 329 -18.86 1.73 -20.69
CA GLU A 329 -18.30 0.94 -21.78
C GLU A 329 -17.10 1.70 -22.34
N VAL A 330 -15.97 1.03 -22.48
CA VAL A 330 -14.70 1.65 -22.87
C VAL A 330 -13.94 0.77 -23.84
N LYS A 331 -13.02 1.38 -24.58
CA LYS A 331 -11.94 0.65 -25.24
C LYS A 331 -10.67 0.87 -24.43
N VAL A 332 -10.09 -0.21 -23.92
CA VAL A 332 -8.80 -0.17 -23.23
C VAL A 332 -7.73 -0.53 -24.24
N ALA A 333 -6.90 0.44 -24.62
CA ALA A 333 -5.86 0.20 -25.61
C ALA A 333 -4.83 -0.84 -25.12
N SER A 334 -4.16 -1.48 -26.08
CA SER A 334 -3.08 -2.42 -25.80
C SER A 334 -2.01 -1.76 -24.92
N ARG A 335 -1.65 -2.40 -23.79
CA ARG A 335 -0.63 -1.92 -22.85
C ARG A 335 -0.94 -0.58 -22.20
N GLU A 336 -2.21 -0.24 -22.07
CA GLU A 336 -2.68 0.97 -21.41
C GLU A 336 -3.71 0.65 -20.32
N PHE A 337 -4.05 1.66 -19.53
CA PHE A 337 -5.17 1.62 -18.59
C PHE A 337 -6.14 2.76 -18.88
N CYS A 338 -7.34 2.67 -18.32
CA CYS A 338 -8.35 3.72 -18.41
C CYS A 338 -9.09 3.88 -17.08
N VAL A 339 -9.78 5.01 -16.93
CA VAL A 339 -10.60 5.31 -15.75
C VAL A 339 -12.06 5.45 -16.16
N ILE A 340 -12.92 4.68 -15.52
CA ILE A 340 -14.37 4.85 -15.56
C ILE A 340 -14.79 5.58 -14.29
N LYS A 341 -15.44 6.73 -14.46
CA LYS A 341 -15.96 7.53 -13.35
C LYS A 341 -17.47 7.65 -13.50
N THR A 342 -18.21 7.30 -12.45
CA THR A 342 -19.67 7.45 -12.38
C THR A 342 -20.08 8.12 -11.07
N ILE A 343 -21.24 8.80 -11.09
CA ILE A 343 -21.86 9.37 -9.89
C ILE A 343 -23.19 8.66 -9.67
N LEU A 344 -23.26 7.89 -8.60
CA LEU A 344 -24.49 7.33 -8.07
C LEU A 344 -25.18 8.41 -7.25
N ARG A 345 -26.47 8.63 -7.49
CA ARG A 345 -27.25 9.70 -6.84
C ARG A 345 -28.37 9.15 -5.98
N ASP A 346 -28.73 9.93 -4.99
CA ASP A 346 -29.93 9.75 -4.17
C ASP A 346 -30.01 8.36 -3.48
N LEU A 347 -28.86 7.82 -3.08
CA LEU A 347 -28.77 6.50 -2.45
C LEU A 347 -29.32 6.53 -1.01
N ASP A 348 -30.00 5.45 -0.65
CA ASP A 348 -30.46 5.19 0.72
C ASP A 348 -29.36 4.48 1.53
N ILE A 349 -28.40 5.27 2.01
CA ILE A 349 -27.22 4.80 2.73
C ILE A 349 -27.18 5.42 4.13
N CYS A 350 -27.05 4.57 5.14
CA CYS A 350 -26.83 4.99 6.52
C CYS A 350 -25.38 5.40 6.72
N ARG A 351 -25.17 6.40 7.58
CA ARG A 351 -23.82 6.86 7.92
C ARG A 351 -23.14 5.90 8.89
N TRP A 352 -21.85 5.68 8.64
CA TRP A 352 -20.95 5.00 9.56
C TRP A 352 -20.66 5.89 10.77
N SER A 353 -20.58 5.28 11.95
CA SER A 353 -20.12 5.91 13.20
C SER A 353 -19.56 4.83 14.14
N PRO A 354 -18.77 5.19 15.17
CA PRO A 354 -18.30 4.23 16.16
C PRO A 354 -19.40 3.39 16.82
N ASP A 355 -20.55 4.01 17.16
CA ASP A 355 -21.66 3.31 17.83
C ASP A 355 -22.52 2.47 16.85
N ASN A 356 -22.43 2.77 15.56
CA ASN A 356 -23.14 2.06 14.49
C ASN A 356 -22.23 1.98 13.25
N PRO A 357 -21.28 1.02 13.20
CA PRO A 357 -20.30 0.89 12.13
C PRO A 357 -20.94 0.28 10.87
N THR A 358 -21.91 0.99 10.28
CA THR A 358 -22.59 0.51 9.07
C THR A 358 -21.65 0.55 7.88
N LEU A 359 -21.44 -0.61 7.26
CA LEU A 359 -20.62 -0.78 6.07
C LEU A 359 -21.46 -1.26 4.87
N TYR A 360 -20.89 -1.05 3.70
CA TYR A 360 -21.41 -1.45 2.41
C TYR A 360 -20.29 -2.11 1.60
N VAL A 361 -20.68 -2.88 0.59
CA VAL A 361 -19.76 -3.51 -0.35
C VAL A 361 -20.17 -3.11 -1.76
N ALA A 362 -19.24 -2.49 -2.50
CA ALA A 362 -19.37 -2.24 -3.93
C ALA A 362 -18.80 -3.44 -4.69
N LYS A 363 -19.63 -4.06 -5.54
CA LYS A 363 -19.25 -5.15 -6.44
C LYS A 363 -19.22 -4.61 -7.86
N VAL A 364 -18.03 -4.52 -8.44
CA VAL A 364 -17.82 -4.16 -9.85
C VAL A 364 -17.61 -5.43 -10.64
N VAL A 365 -18.34 -5.62 -11.73
CA VAL A 365 -18.16 -6.76 -12.64
C VAL A 365 -17.59 -6.27 -13.97
N LEU A 366 -16.48 -6.86 -14.40
CA LEU A 366 -15.84 -6.57 -15.68
C LEU A 366 -16.24 -7.62 -16.72
N TYR A 367 -16.69 -7.12 -17.87
CA TYR A 367 -16.87 -7.92 -19.08
C TYR A 367 -15.90 -7.42 -20.16
N VAL A 368 -15.23 -8.33 -20.86
CA VAL A 368 -14.35 -8.02 -21.99
C VAL A 368 -14.86 -8.74 -23.22
N GLU A 369 -15.08 -7.98 -24.30
CA GLU A 369 -15.71 -8.47 -25.54
C GLU A 369 -17.04 -9.23 -25.28
N GLY A 370 -17.77 -8.82 -24.25
CA GLY A 370 -19.05 -9.41 -23.84
C GLY A 370 -18.93 -10.65 -22.94
N PHE A 371 -17.72 -11.12 -22.64
CA PHE A 371 -17.49 -12.25 -21.74
C PHE A 371 -17.16 -11.78 -20.34
N PHE A 372 -17.71 -12.44 -19.32
CA PHE A 372 -17.35 -12.20 -17.94
C PHE A 372 -15.85 -12.48 -17.71
N VAL A 373 -15.17 -11.56 -17.03
CA VAL A 373 -13.75 -11.67 -16.69
C VAL A 373 -13.57 -11.84 -15.18
N GLU A 374 -14.09 -10.89 -14.40
CA GLU A 374 -14.00 -10.94 -12.94
C GLU A 374 -15.11 -10.13 -12.27
N ASP A 375 -15.35 -10.43 -10.99
CA ASP A 375 -15.97 -9.52 -10.05
C ASP A 375 -14.93 -9.02 -9.03
N PHE A 376 -15.05 -7.74 -8.67
CA PHE A 376 -14.14 -7.02 -7.80
C PHE A 376 -14.95 -6.34 -6.70
N TYR A 377 -14.59 -6.62 -5.44
CA TYR A 377 -15.31 -6.17 -4.27
C TYR A 377 -14.47 -5.18 -3.48
N VAL A 378 -15.08 -4.06 -3.08
CA VAL A 378 -14.52 -3.15 -2.10
C VAL A 378 -15.49 -2.84 -0.97
N GLN A 379 -15.03 -2.89 0.28
CA GLN A 379 -15.84 -2.44 1.42
C GLN A 379 -15.69 -0.93 1.64
N PHE A 380 -16.75 -0.27 2.09
CA PHE A 380 -16.70 1.15 2.44
C PHE A 380 -17.74 1.53 3.50
N GLY A 381 -17.42 2.57 4.26
CA GLY A 381 -18.32 3.26 5.19
C GLY A 381 -18.50 4.73 4.80
N VAL A 382 -19.70 5.26 4.96
CA VAL A 382 -20.01 6.65 4.58
C VAL A 382 -20.06 7.52 5.82
N ARG A 383 -19.16 8.48 5.96
CA ARG A 383 -19.17 9.46 7.06
C ARG A 383 -18.67 10.83 6.60
N ASP A 384 -19.06 11.86 7.34
CA ASP A 384 -18.54 13.22 7.21
C ASP A 384 -17.65 13.55 8.40
N VAL A 385 -16.43 14.04 8.15
CA VAL A 385 -15.51 14.49 9.19
C VAL A 385 -15.20 15.95 8.93
N LYS A 386 -15.56 16.82 9.88
CA LYS A 386 -15.35 18.26 9.78
C LYS A 386 -14.70 18.78 11.04
N VAL A 387 -14.04 19.93 10.93
CA VAL A 387 -13.54 20.66 12.09
C VAL A 387 -14.22 22.03 12.11
N ASN A 388 -14.72 22.43 13.27
CA ASN A 388 -15.07 23.81 13.55
C ASN A 388 -14.06 24.39 14.55
N ALA A 389 -14.28 25.62 15.02
CA ALA A 389 -13.30 26.37 15.82
C ALA A 389 -12.61 25.58 16.95
N VAL A 390 -13.33 24.67 17.63
CA VAL A 390 -12.79 23.90 18.76
C VAL A 390 -13.16 22.41 18.74
N ASN A 391 -14.03 21.97 17.82
CA ASN A 391 -14.52 20.59 17.80
C ASN A 391 -14.16 19.88 16.50
N LEU A 392 -13.81 18.60 16.64
CA LEU A 392 -13.97 17.63 15.58
C LEU A 392 -15.45 17.20 15.54
N LEU A 393 -16.05 17.26 14.36
CA LEU A 393 -17.42 16.85 14.10
C LEU A 393 -17.41 15.57 13.28
N LEU A 394 -18.15 14.56 13.74
CA LEU A 394 -18.47 13.35 12.97
C LEU A 394 -19.95 13.38 12.63
N ASN A 395 -20.26 13.32 11.33
CA ASN A 395 -21.64 13.37 10.82
C ASN A 395 -22.44 14.63 11.27
N GLY A 396 -21.73 15.73 11.54
CA GLY A 396 -22.32 17.00 12.00
C GLY A 396 -22.28 17.21 13.51
N GLU A 397 -22.04 16.15 14.29
CA GLU A 397 -22.08 16.20 15.76
C GLU A 397 -20.66 16.18 16.35
N PRO A 398 -20.37 16.94 17.43
CA PRO A 398 -19.09 16.87 18.12
C PRO A 398 -18.79 15.44 18.60
N VAL A 399 -17.59 14.96 18.30
CA VAL A 399 -17.11 13.65 18.76
C VAL A 399 -15.95 13.84 19.74
N PHE A 400 -16.04 13.17 20.90
CA PHE A 400 -14.93 13.08 21.83
C PHE A 400 -14.12 11.81 21.55
N LEU A 401 -12.84 11.99 21.23
CA LEU A 401 -11.93 10.89 20.91
C LEU A 401 -11.36 10.27 22.20
N LYS A 402 -11.86 9.08 22.53
CA LYS A 402 -11.34 8.23 23.61
C LYS A 402 -10.28 7.33 23.00
N GLY A 403 -9.03 7.74 23.13
CA GLY A 403 -7.96 7.32 22.25
C GLY A 403 -6.72 6.73 22.90
N LEU A 404 -5.97 5.95 22.12
CA LEU A 404 -4.61 5.53 22.44
C LEU A 404 -3.74 5.44 21.18
N ALA A 405 -2.43 5.36 21.39
CA ALA A 405 -1.46 5.05 20.35
C ALA A 405 -1.09 3.55 20.39
N ARG A 406 -0.95 2.93 19.22
CA ARG A 406 -0.60 1.51 19.07
C ARG A 406 0.55 1.34 18.09
N HIS A 407 1.65 0.76 18.58
CA HIS A 407 2.64 0.10 17.74
C HIS A 407 2.17 -1.34 17.40
N GLU A 408 2.40 -1.75 16.16
CA GLU A 408 2.29 -3.15 15.74
C GLU A 408 3.57 -3.93 16.12
N GLU A 409 3.63 -4.41 17.37
CA GLU A 409 4.77 -5.16 17.87
C GLU A 409 4.34 -6.21 18.91
N TYR A 410 4.92 -7.41 18.82
CA TYR A 410 4.69 -8.53 19.71
C TYR A 410 6.02 -9.10 20.22
N PRO A 411 6.09 -9.61 21.46
CA PRO A 411 7.34 -10.12 22.05
C PRO A 411 7.99 -11.26 21.25
N ASP A 412 7.20 -12.12 20.62
CA ASP A 412 7.62 -13.34 19.94
C ASP A 412 7.84 -13.15 18.44
N THR A 413 7.05 -12.29 17.80
CA THR A 413 7.06 -12.12 16.34
C THR A 413 7.52 -10.72 15.89
N GLY A 414 7.90 -9.84 16.82
CA GLY A 414 8.24 -8.46 16.53
C GLY A 414 7.09 -7.79 15.78
N ARG A 415 7.36 -7.25 14.59
CA ARG A 415 6.37 -6.57 13.75
C ARG A 415 5.53 -7.49 12.86
N THR A 416 5.83 -8.78 12.82
CA THR A 416 4.98 -9.72 12.08
C THR A 416 3.76 -10.04 12.93
N VAL A 417 2.60 -9.60 12.48
CA VAL A 417 1.33 -9.80 13.18
C VAL A 417 0.34 -10.50 12.26
N THR A 418 -0.45 -11.42 12.82
CA THR A 418 -1.54 -12.08 12.09
C THR A 418 -2.83 -11.28 12.24
N VAL A 419 -3.81 -11.52 11.38
CA VAL A 419 -5.13 -10.89 11.48
C VAL A 419 -5.81 -11.18 12.82
N GLU A 420 -5.60 -12.36 13.40
CA GLU A 420 -6.14 -12.73 14.71
C GLU A 420 -5.49 -11.94 15.85
N LYS A 421 -4.17 -11.69 15.77
CA LYS A 421 -3.45 -10.83 16.72
C LYS A 421 -3.96 -9.38 16.62
N ILE A 422 -4.12 -8.86 15.40
CA ILE A 422 -4.68 -7.52 15.17
C ILE A 422 -6.11 -7.43 15.75
N TYR A 423 -6.97 -8.38 15.42
CA TYR A 423 -8.35 -8.43 15.93
C TYR A 423 -8.40 -8.50 17.46
N ARG A 424 -7.56 -9.34 18.06
CA ARG A 424 -7.44 -9.44 19.52
C ARG A 424 -7.08 -8.10 20.16
N ASP A 425 -6.09 -7.39 19.62
CA ASP A 425 -5.71 -6.07 20.13
C ASP A 425 -6.88 -5.08 20.03
N LEU A 426 -7.53 -5.02 18.87
CA LEU A 426 -8.65 -4.11 18.64
C LEU A 426 -9.84 -4.42 19.57
N ARG A 427 -10.12 -5.69 19.85
CA ARG A 427 -11.14 -6.10 20.83
C ARG A 427 -10.81 -5.65 22.25
N LEU A 428 -9.55 -5.76 22.67
CA LEU A 428 -9.12 -5.24 23.98
C LEU A 428 -9.29 -3.72 24.06
N ILE A 429 -8.96 -3.01 22.98
CA ILE A 429 -9.10 -1.55 22.87
C ILE A 429 -10.59 -1.17 22.92
N GLU A 430 -11.47 -1.93 22.27
CA GLU A 430 -12.92 -1.76 22.31
C GLU A 430 -13.48 -1.95 23.72
N GLU A 431 -13.06 -3.02 24.42
CA GLU A 431 -13.46 -3.34 25.79
C GLU A 431 -13.03 -2.28 26.80
N MET A 432 -11.92 -1.58 26.54
CA MET A 432 -11.51 -0.39 27.30
C MET A 432 -12.42 0.83 27.08
N GLY A 433 -13.33 0.76 26.10
CA GLY A 433 -14.26 1.83 25.74
C GLY A 433 -13.67 2.89 24.81
N ALA A 434 -12.55 2.60 24.14
CA ALA A 434 -11.96 3.49 23.15
C ALA A 434 -12.82 3.54 21.87
N ASN A 435 -12.75 4.66 21.14
CA ASN A 435 -13.42 4.84 19.85
C ASN A 435 -12.48 5.43 18.78
N TRP A 436 -11.20 5.60 19.11
CA TRP A 436 -10.20 6.17 18.24
C TRP A 436 -8.82 5.55 18.49
N ILE A 437 -8.04 5.35 17.42
CA ILE A 437 -6.70 4.78 17.50
C ILE A 437 -5.73 5.61 16.63
N ARG A 438 -4.54 5.89 17.16
CA ARG A 438 -3.40 6.37 16.37
C ARG A 438 -2.44 5.22 16.09
N THR A 439 -2.14 4.96 14.83
CA THR A 439 -1.23 3.88 14.40
C THR A 439 0.23 4.32 14.44
N SER A 440 0.69 4.80 15.61
CA SER A 440 2.04 5.32 15.78
C SER A 440 3.13 4.30 15.36
N HIS A 441 4.19 4.68 14.65
CA HIS A 441 4.48 5.95 13.96
C HIS A 441 4.57 5.72 12.45
N TYR A 442 3.68 4.88 11.92
CA TYR A 442 3.76 4.37 10.56
C TYR A 442 2.46 3.64 10.19
N PRO A 443 2.21 3.40 8.89
CA PRO A 443 1.13 2.53 8.47
C PRO A 443 1.22 1.11 9.10
N ASN A 444 0.21 0.75 9.90
CA ASN A 444 0.05 -0.62 10.40
C ASN A 444 -0.39 -1.56 9.27
N HIS A 445 -0.50 -2.85 9.58
CA HIS A 445 -0.93 -3.85 8.61
C HIS A 445 -2.30 -3.47 8.03
N PRO A 446 -2.55 -3.59 6.71
CA PRO A 446 -3.81 -3.14 6.08
C PRO A 446 -5.08 -3.71 6.72
N TYR A 447 -5.02 -4.94 7.22
CA TYR A 447 -6.12 -5.55 7.99
C TYR A 447 -6.50 -4.80 9.27
N THR A 448 -5.60 -4.00 9.84
CA THR A 448 -5.95 -3.09 10.94
C THR A 448 -7.07 -2.15 10.53
N TYR A 449 -6.97 -1.54 9.35
CA TYR A 449 -7.94 -0.54 8.88
C TYR A 449 -9.28 -1.18 8.50
N ILE A 450 -9.23 -2.35 7.85
CA ILE A 450 -10.42 -3.17 7.58
C ILE A 450 -11.16 -3.52 8.87
N LEU A 451 -10.43 -3.95 9.91
CA LEU A 451 -11.04 -4.32 11.19
C LEU A 451 -11.51 -3.11 11.98
N THR A 452 -10.84 -1.96 11.91
CA THR A 452 -11.30 -0.73 12.55
C THR A 452 -12.60 -0.21 11.96
N ASP A 453 -12.78 -0.34 10.64
CA ASP A 453 -14.06 -0.02 9.98
C ASP A 453 -15.20 -0.88 10.53
N ARG A 454 -14.95 -2.20 10.68
CA ARG A 454 -15.94 -3.18 11.15
C ARG A 454 -16.27 -3.03 12.64
N LEU A 455 -15.29 -2.64 13.45
CA LEU A 455 -15.42 -2.49 14.90
C LEU A 455 -15.85 -1.09 15.34
N GLY A 456 -15.86 -0.10 14.45
CA GLY A 456 -16.28 1.26 14.79
C GLY A 456 -15.18 2.12 15.43
N PHE A 457 -13.94 2.02 14.94
CA PHE A 457 -12.87 2.92 15.38
C PHE A 457 -12.60 4.01 14.35
N LEU A 458 -12.53 5.26 14.83
CA LEU A 458 -11.86 6.32 14.08
C LEU A 458 -10.35 6.08 14.11
N VAL A 459 -9.64 6.40 13.02
CA VAL A 459 -8.20 6.15 12.93
C VAL A 459 -7.45 7.41 12.54
N TRP A 460 -6.34 7.68 13.24
CA TRP A 460 -5.28 8.55 12.75
C TRP A 460 -4.15 7.67 12.27
N GLU A 461 -3.95 7.66 10.96
CA GLU A 461 -2.78 7.08 10.32
C GLU A 461 -1.72 8.12 9.98
N GLU A 462 -0.44 7.77 10.13
CA GLU A 462 0.68 8.66 9.84
C GLU A 462 1.84 7.93 9.17
N ILE A 463 2.63 8.67 8.38
CA ILE A 463 3.89 8.22 7.81
C ILE A 463 5.05 8.37 8.82
N PRO A 464 6.15 7.60 8.69
CA PRO A 464 7.28 7.62 9.64
C PRO A 464 8.22 8.83 9.48
N VAL A 465 7.67 10.01 9.24
CA VAL A 465 8.39 11.30 9.28
C VAL A 465 8.44 11.75 10.74
N TYR A 466 9.35 11.14 11.50
CA TYR A 466 9.45 11.29 12.95
C TYR A 466 10.77 11.97 13.36
N TRP A 467 10.67 13.01 14.19
CA TRP A 467 11.79 13.77 14.76
C TRP A 467 12.73 14.41 13.72
N PHE A 468 12.16 15.01 12.69
CA PHE A 468 12.94 15.67 11.65
C PHE A 468 13.34 17.09 12.06
N ASP A 469 14.60 17.43 11.80
CA ASP A 469 15.08 18.82 11.74
C ASP A 469 14.84 19.41 10.34
N ASP A 470 15.04 20.73 10.22
CA ASP A 470 14.78 21.47 8.97
C ASP A 470 15.58 20.91 7.78
N GLU A 471 16.80 20.44 8.02
CA GLU A 471 17.66 19.85 6.99
C GLU A 471 17.12 18.49 6.52
N GLY A 472 16.85 17.58 7.47
CA GLY A 472 16.30 16.26 7.17
C GLY A 472 14.96 16.35 6.46
N PHE A 473 14.07 17.25 6.91
CA PHE A 473 12.82 17.52 6.22
C PHE A 473 13.05 18.00 4.78
N SER A 474 13.96 18.94 4.57
CA SER A 474 14.26 19.46 3.23
C SER A 474 14.84 18.41 2.30
N ILE A 475 15.73 17.53 2.79
CA ILE A 475 16.25 16.39 2.03
C ILE A 475 15.10 15.49 1.58
N GLN A 476 14.15 15.18 2.45
CA GLN A 476 13.02 14.33 2.08
C GLN A 476 12.05 14.97 1.09
N ILE A 477 11.86 16.28 1.15
CA ILE A 477 11.09 17.01 0.14
C ILE A 477 11.77 16.92 -1.23
N ILE A 478 13.10 17.07 -1.27
CA ILE A 478 13.90 16.95 -2.50
C ILE A 478 13.86 15.52 -3.05
N ARG A 479 14.05 14.50 -2.19
CA ARG A 479 14.03 13.09 -2.60
C ARG A 479 12.64 12.59 -2.97
N GLY A 480 11.58 13.19 -2.42
CA GLY A 480 10.20 12.79 -2.64
C GLY A 480 9.75 11.53 -1.89
N ILE A 481 10.61 10.93 -1.04
CA ILE A 481 10.29 9.66 -0.34
C ILE A 481 9.17 9.84 0.68
N ALA A 482 9.18 10.92 1.47
CA ALA A 482 8.07 11.21 2.38
C ALA A 482 6.74 11.41 1.64
N HIS A 483 6.77 12.01 0.45
CA HIS A 483 5.59 12.18 -0.38
C HIS A 483 5.11 10.86 -0.98
N GLN A 484 6.01 10.00 -1.45
CA GLN A 484 5.66 8.63 -1.87
C GLN A 484 4.96 7.89 -0.73
N MET A 485 5.55 7.83 0.46
CA MET A 485 4.95 7.12 1.60
C MET A 485 3.56 7.66 1.95
N LEU A 486 3.37 8.97 1.86
CA LEU A 486 2.06 9.60 2.08
C LEU A 486 1.04 9.16 1.02
N LEU A 487 1.45 9.15 -0.24
CA LEU A 487 0.56 8.74 -1.33
C LEU A 487 0.27 7.24 -1.29
N GLU A 488 1.27 6.39 -1.03
CA GLU A 488 1.06 4.95 -0.85
C GLU A 488 0.05 4.68 0.26
N MET A 489 0.16 5.38 1.40
CA MET A 489 -0.80 5.32 2.50
C MET A 489 -2.21 5.77 2.07
N VAL A 490 -2.35 6.97 1.47
CA VAL A 490 -3.64 7.56 1.08
C VAL A 490 -4.32 6.82 -0.08
N PHE A 491 -3.56 6.20 -0.98
CA PHE A 491 -4.15 5.37 -2.04
C PHE A 491 -4.41 3.94 -1.56
N ARG A 492 -3.82 3.48 -0.46
CA ARG A 492 -4.15 2.16 0.06
C ARG A 492 -5.50 2.15 0.80
N ASP A 493 -5.76 3.16 1.62
CA ASP A 493 -6.92 3.28 2.53
C ASP A 493 -7.73 4.56 2.29
#